data_AF-A0A359LVK1-F1
#
_entry.id   AF-A0A359LVK1-F1
#
_cell.length_a   1.000
_cell.length_b   1.000
_cell.length_c   1.000
_cell.angle_alpha   90.00
_cell.angle_beta   90.00
_cell.angle_gamma   90.00
#
_symmetry.space_group_name_H-M   'P 1'
#
loop_
_entity.id
_entity.type
_entity.pdbx_description
1 polymer ?
#
loop_
_entity_poly.entity_id
_entity_poly.type
_entity_poly.pdbx_seq_one_letter_code
_entity_poly.pdbx_strand_id
1 'polypeptide(L)'
;MERRQFLLVAGAPLLCCDVDEVPLSSVSVEGSLVTVDLNRVRWLTKAGSAAKIVDPAHALNLVIAHVTKGHYVALHRKCTHGGGPVAYSHKRKSVMCTCWGHSEFDLQGRVLGGPAKRPLPVFPARLAGRRLEIRLEGEPS
;
A
#
# COMPACT_ATOMS: atom_id res chain seq x y z
N MET A 1 15.61 -28.73 -42.98
CA MET A 1 14.68 -29.26 -41.94
C MET A 1 14.52 -28.20 -40.87
N GLU A 2 13.50 -27.37 -41.02
CA GLU A 2 13.09 -26.42 -40.00
C GLU A 2 12.52 -27.15 -38.78
N ARG A 3 13.01 -26.83 -37.59
CA ARG A 3 12.31 -27.13 -36.34
C ARG A 3 11.95 -25.81 -35.66
N ARG A 4 10.67 -25.50 -35.79
CA ARG A 4 9.92 -24.40 -35.20
C ARG A 4 10.14 -24.31 -33.68
N GLN A 5 10.60 -23.13 -33.26
CA GLN A 5 10.00 -22.27 -32.23
C GLN A 5 9.25 -22.94 -31.06
N PHE A 6 9.75 -22.74 -29.84
CA PHE A 6 8.90 -22.39 -28.71
C PHE A 6 9.58 -21.27 -27.92
N LEU A 7 9.06 -20.05 -28.11
CA LEU A 7 9.24 -18.96 -27.16
C LEU A 7 8.68 -19.44 -25.82
N LEU A 8 9.56 -19.66 -24.85
CA LEU A 8 9.19 -19.69 -23.45
C LEU A 8 8.79 -18.27 -23.07
N VAL A 9 7.51 -17.94 -23.26
CA VAL A 9 6.89 -16.87 -22.48
C VAL A 9 6.85 -17.39 -21.05
N ALA A 10 7.92 -17.17 -20.31
CA ALA A 10 7.93 -17.29 -18.88
C ALA A 10 6.95 -16.23 -18.36
N GLY A 11 5.69 -16.63 -18.20
CA GLY A 11 4.74 -15.90 -17.37
C GLY A 11 5.34 -15.84 -15.98
N ALA A 12 5.96 -14.70 -15.66
CA ALA A 12 6.44 -14.42 -14.32
C ALA A 12 5.28 -14.70 -13.36
N PRO A 13 5.47 -15.52 -12.31
CA PRO A 13 4.44 -15.66 -11.30
C PRO A 13 4.16 -14.24 -10.80
N LEU A 14 2.88 -13.84 -10.84
CA LEU A 14 2.42 -12.59 -10.25
C LEU A 14 2.92 -12.58 -8.80
N LEU A 15 4.03 -11.90 -8.57
CA LEU A 15 4.59 -11.70 -7.25
C LEU A 15 3.48 -11.02 -6.46
N CYS A 16 2.90 -11.73 -5.51
CA CYS A 16 1.90 -11.24 -4.56
C CYS A 16 2.40 -10.02 -3.74
N CYS A 17 3.63 -9.59 -3.98
CA CYS A 17 4.38 -8.61 -3.22
C CYS A 17 4.58 -7.28 -3.97
N ASP A 18 4.28 -7.19 -5.27
CA ASP A 18 4.53 -5.97 -6.03
C ASP A 18 3.30 -5.04 -5.99
N VAL A 19 3.33 -4.11 -5.05
CA VAL A 19 2.40 -2.97 -5.01
C VAL A 19 3.06 -1.81 -5.75
N ASP A 20 2.35 -1.24 -6.72
CA ASP A 20 2.81 -0.10 -7.51
C ASP A 20 3.27 1.05 -6.62
N GLU A 21 4.38 1.69 -6.98
CA GLU A 21 4.91 2.85 -6.26
C GLU A 21 4.34 4.15 -6.82
N VAL A 22 3.90 5.04 -5.92
CA VAL A 22 3.56 6.41 -6.29
C VAL A 22 4.87 7.16 -6.55
N PRO A 23 5.08 7.73 -7.75
CA PRO A 23 6.26 8.53 -8.01
C PRO A 23 6.25 9.78 -7.10
N LEU A 24 7.38 10.08 -6.47
CA LEU A 24 7.51 11.21 -5.52
C LEU A 24 7.18 12.56 -6.15
N SER A 25 7.32 12.70 -7.47
CA SER A 25 6.86 13.89 -8.22
C SER A 25 5.34 14.10 -8.17
N SER A 26 4.57 13.13 -7.67
CA SER A 26 3.12 13.20 -7.47
C SER A 26 2.73 13.36 -6.00
N VAL A 27 3.72 13.50 -5.12
CA VAL A 27 3.54 13.65 -3.67
C VAL A 27 4.05 15.02 -3.26
N SER A 28 3.27 15.73 -2.44
CA SER A 28 3.73 16.90 -1.68
C SER A 28 3.58 16.65 -0.19
N VAL A 29 4.51 17.16 0.60
CA VAL A 29 4.51 17.04 2.06
C VAL A 29 4.58 18.43 2.65
N GLU A 30 3.58 18.79 3.44
CA GLU A 30 3.48 20.09 4.13
C GLU A 30 3.18 19.82 5.61
N GLY A 31 4.20 19.91 6.46
CA GLY A 31 4.08 19.54 7.87
C GLY A 31 3.67 18.07 8.04
N SER A 32 2.53 17.83 8.69
CA SER A 32 1.96 16.48 8.88
C SER A 32 1.01 16.04 7.75
N LEU A 33 0.83 16.85 6.71
CA LEU A 33 -0.07 16.57 5.59
C LEU A 33 0.71 16.06 4.38
N VAL A 34 0.43 14.84 3.96
CA VAL A 34 0.90 14.26 2.70
C VAL A 34 -0.24 14.34 1.69
N THR A 35 0.04 14.89 0.51
CA THR A 35 -0.95 15.00 -0.57
C THR A 35 -0.47 14.24 -1.79
N VAL A 36 -1.32 13.38 -2.35
CA VAL A 36 -1.06 12.63 -3.58
C VAL A 36 -1.94 13.18 -4.71
N ASP A 37 -1.33 13.56 -5.83
CA ASP A 37 -2.03 13.98 -7.04
C ASP A 37 -2.52 12.78 -7.86
N LEU A 38 -3.81 12.47 -7.76
CA LEU A 38 -4.43 11.34 -8.46
C LEU A 38 -4.52 11.54 -9.99
N ASN A 39 -4.24 12.74 -10.51
CA ASN A 39 -4.08 12.94 -11.96
C ASN A 39 -2.86 12.21 -12.51
N ARG A 40 -1.79 12.12 -11.71
CA ARG A 40 -0.52 11.52 -12.09
C ARG A 40 -0.49 10.03 -11.77
N VAL A 41 -1.30 9.58 -10.82
CA VAL A 41 -1.44 8.17 -10.43
C VAL A 41 -2.83 7.59 -10.71
N ARG A 42 -3.27 7.67 -11.97
CA ARG A 42 -4.65 7.30 -12.36
C ARG A 42 -5.05 5.86 -12.01
N TRP A 43 -4.09 4.93 -11.92
CA TRP A 43 -4.37 3.54 -11.52
C TRP A 43 -4.95 3.46 -10.10
N LEU A 44 -4.55 4.38 -9.20
CA LEU A 44 -5.02 4.47 -7.81
C LEU A 44 -6.46 5.03 -7.68
N THR A 45 -7.11 5.37 -8.80
CA THR A 45 -8.53 5.80 -8.84
C THR A 45 -9.51 4.63 -8.99
N LYS A 46 -9.01 3.43 -9.26
CA LYS A 46 -9.82 2.22 -9.40
C LYS A 46 -10.02 1.56 -8.05
N ALA A 47 -11.27 1.28 -7.68
CA ALA A 47 -11.56 0.52 -6.46
C ALA A 47 -10.85 -0.84 -6.49
N GLY A 48 -10.27 -1.23 -5.35
CA GLY A 48 -9.41 -2.39 -5.19
C GLY A 48 -7.95 -2.17 -5.56
N SER A 49 -7.56 -0.99 -6.08
CA SER A 49 -6.16 -0.65 -6.29
C SER A 49 -5.47 -0.32 -4.97
N ALA A 50 -4.15 -0.46 -4.97
CA ALA A 50 -3.29 -0.03 -3.90
C ALA A 50 -1.99 0.54 -4.47
N ALA A 51 -1.33 1.36 -3.68
CA ALA A 51 -0.02 1.89 -4.00
C ALA A 51 0.83 2.03 -2.74
N LYS A 52 2.16 2.08 -2.89
CA LYS A 52 3.08 2.41 -1.81
C LYS A 52 3.68 3.79 -2.02
N ILE A 53 3.97 4.49 -0.92
CA ILE A 53 4.82 5.68 -0.91
C ILE A 53 6.05 5.34 -0.08
N VAL A 54 7.23 5.55 -0.67
CA VAL A 54 8.51 5.39 0.00
C VAL A 54 9.30 6.68 -0.18
N ASP A 55 9.38 7.49 0.86
CA ASP A 55 10.12 8.75 0.82
C ASP A 55 11.00 8.88 2.06
N PRO A 56 12.28 8.48 1.98
CA PRO A 56 13.21 8.60 3.09
C PRO A 56 13.41 10.04 3.57
N ALA A 57 13.30 11.04 2.68
CA ALA A 57 13.54 12.44 3.03
C ALA A 57 12.47 12.99 3.98
N HIS A 58 11.25 12.46 3.89
CA HIS A 58 10.11 12.82 4.74
C HIS A 58 9.68 11.69 5.68
N ALA A 59 10.52 10.66 5.85
CA ALA A 59 10.25 9.47 6.66
C ALA A 59 8.94 8.73 6.30
N LEU A 60 8.50 8.79 5.04
CA LEU A 60 7.27 8.14 4.59
C LEU A 60 7.50 6.69 4.23
N ASN A 61 6.68 5.82 4.80
CA ASN A 61 6.68 4.40 4.50
C ASN A 61 5.25 3.87 4.57
N LEU A 62 4.47 4.16 3.53
CA LEU A 62 3.02 3.99 3.54
C LEU A 62 2.56 2.94 2.51
N VAL A 63 1.46 2.27 2.83
CA VAL A 63 0.58 1.58 1.88
C VAL A 63 -0.75 2.30 1.84
N ILE A 64 -1.23 2.62 0.64
CA ILE A 64 -2.52 3.24 0.37
C ILE A 64 -3.38 2.21 -0.33
N ALA A 65 -4.64 2.08 0.08
CA ALA A 65 -5.61 1.24 -0.61
C ALA A 65 -6.86 2.04 -0.95
N HIS A 66 -7.32 1.95 -2.20
CA HIS A 66 -8.62 2.44 -2.63
C HIS A 66 -9.65 1.33 -2.39
N VAL A 67 -10.27 1.30 -1.21
CA VAL A 67 -11.10 0.16 -0.78
C VAL A 67 -12.39 0.05 -1.59
N THR A 68 -13.10 1.18 -1.72
CA THR A 68 -14.34 1.34 -2.49
C THR A 68 -14.39 2.77 -3.04
N LYS A 69 -15.35 3.10 -3.92
CA LYS A 69 -15.50 4.44 -4.49
C LYS A 69 -15.41 5.52 -3.40
N GLY A 70 -14.47 6.45 -3.55
CA GLY A 70 -14.21 7.56 -2.60
C GLY A 70 -13.60 7.19 -1.25
N HIS A 71 -13.43 5.90 -0.92
CA HIS A 71 -12.93 5.46 0.37
C HIS A 71 -11.50 4.92 0.24
N TYR A 72 -10.57 5.69 0.81
CA TYR A 72 -9.16 5.36 0.88
C TYR A 72 -8.75 5.08 2.31
N VAL A 73 -7.80 4.16 2.48
CA VAL A 73 -7.10 3.96 3.75
C VAL A 73 -5.61 4.06 3.52
N ALA A 74 -4.89 4.58 4.51
CA ALA A 74 -3.44 4.65 4.51
C ALA A 74 -2.92 4.02 5.81
N LEU A 75 -1.97 3.10 5.68
CA LEU A 75 -1.35 2.40 6.81
C LEU A 75 0.17 2.42 6.65
N HIS A 76 0.89 2.23 7.74
CA HIS A 76 2.34 2.05 7.68
C HIS A 76 2.68 0.76 6.93
N ARG A 77 3.69 0.77 6.06
CA ARG A 77 4.05 -0.40 5.23
C ARG A 77 4.94 -1.41 5.96
N LYS A 78 5.50 -1.07 7.11
CA LYS A 78 6.29 -2.03 7.91
C LYS A 78 5.39 -2.78 8.88
N CYS A 79 5.36 -4.10 8.72
CA CYS A 79 4.74 -5.03 9.66
C CYS A 79 5.33 -4.85 11.06
N THR A 80 4.46 -4.82 12.07
CA THR A 80 4.85 -4.62 13.48
C THR A 80 5.49 -5.85 14.14
N HIS A 81 5.55 -6.99 13.44
CA HIS A 81 6.32 -8.16 13.86
C HIS A 81 7.82 -7.93 13.69
N GLY A 82 8.33 -7.99 12.45
CA GLY A 82 9.76 -7.93 12.13
C GLY A 82 10.12 -6.83 11.13
N GLY A 83 9.22 -5.87 10.87
CA GLY A 83 9.49 -4.73 10.00
C GLY A 83 9.35 -5.00 8.49
N GLY A 84 8.99 -6.22 8.09
CA GLY A 84 8.80 -6.59 6.68
C GLY A 84 7.66 -5.81 6.00
N PRO A 85 7.68 -5.67 4.66
CA PRO A 85 6.63 -4.99 3.92
C PRO A 85 5.26 -5.66 4.08
N VAL A 86 4.22 -4.85 4.03
CA VAL A 86 2.82 -5.29 3.91
C VAL A 86 2.20 -4.83 2.59
N ALA A 87 1.23 -5.58 2.10
CA ALA A 87 0.45 -5.30 0.90
C ALA A 87 -1.05 -5.42 1.17
N TYR A 88 -1.86 -4.62 0.49
CA TYR A 88 -3.31 -4.68 0.58
C TYR A 88 -3.87 -5.85 -0.25
N SER A 89 -4.83 -6.58 0.31
CA SER A 89 -5.61 -7.60 -0.38
C SER A 89 -7.07 -7.14 -0.53
N HIS A 90 -7.47 -6.77 -1.74
CA HIS A 90 -8.85 -6.35 -1.99
C HIS A 90 -9.87 -7.46 -1.71
N LYS A 91 -9.56 -8.70 -2.12
CA LYS A 91 -10.42 -9.88 -1.90
C LYS A 91 -10.72 -10.10 -0.42
N ARG A 92 -9.73 -9.86 0.44
CA ARG A 92 -9.79 -10.15 1.89
C ARG A 92 -10.14 -8.92 2.72
N LYS A 93 -10.10 -7.72 2.13
CA LYS A 93 -10.30 -6.42 2.78
C LYS A 93 -9.37 -6.22 3.97
N SER A 94 -8.11 -6.59 3.80
CA SER A 94 -7.09 -6.55 4.84
C SER A 94 -5.70 -6.32 4.25
N VAL A 95 -4.73 -6.05 5.13
CA VAL A 95 -3.34 -5.81 4.81
C VAL A 95 -2.51 -6.99 5.31
N MET A 96 -1.70 -7.59 4.43
CA MET A 96 -0.92 -8.78 4.74
C MET A 96 0.58 -8.51 4.64
N CYS A 97 1.34 -8.99 5.61
CA CYS A 97 2.78 -9.09 5.53
C CYS A 97 3.16 -10.03 4.38
N THR A 98 4.02 -9.55 3.48
CA THR A 98 4.46 -10.32 2.31
C THR A 98 5.75 -11.11 2.58
N CYS A 99 6.27 -11.05 3.81
CA CYS A 99 7.36 -11.89 4.29
C CYS A 99 6.85 -13.24 4.83
N TRP A 100 7.81 -14.10 5.19
CA TRP A 100 7.65 -15.46 5.75
C TRP A 100 6.63 -15.60 6.89
N GLY A 101 6.36 -14.53 7.65
CA GLY A 101 5.50 -14.57 8.84
C GLY A 101 4.02 -14.26 8.60
N HIS A 102 3.61 -13.82 7.40
CA HIS A 102 2.21 -13.59 6.99
C HIS A 102 1.26 -12.96 8.04
N SER A 103 1.75 -12.01 8.87
CA SER A 103 0.86 -11.25 9.76
C SER A 103 -0.20 -10.54 8.95
N GLU A 104 -1.40 -10.51 9.47
CA GLU A 104 -2.54 -9.88 8.83
C GLU A 104 -3.15 -8.84 9.76
N PHE A 105 -3.53 -7.71 9.15
CA PHE A 105 -4.17 -6.60 9.82
C PHE A 105 -5.45 -6.21 9.08
N ASP A 106 -6.48 -5.79 9.80
CA ASP A 106 -7.62 -5.13 9.16
C ASP A 106 -7.27 -3.70 8.69
N LEU A 107 -8.22 -3.02 8.08
CA LEU A 107 -8.02 -1.66 7.55
C LEU A 107 -7.97 -0.58 8.64
N GLN A 108 -8.20 -0.95 9.90
CA GLN A 108 -8.00 -0.15 11.09
C GLN A 108 -6.71 -0.53 11.82
N GLY A 109 -5.87 -1.38 11.19
CA GLY A 109 -4.58 -1.80 11.70
C GLY A 109 -4.64 -2.88 12.79
N ARG A 110 -5.82 -3.34 13.20
CA ARG A 110 -5.95 -4.38 14.24
C ARG A 110 -5.43 -5.71 13.70
N VAL A 111 -4.69 -6.44 14.54
CA VAL A 111 -4.14 -7.75 14.18
C VAL A 111 -5.29 -8.74 13.99
N LEU A 112 -5.38 -9.34 12.81
CA LEU A 112 -6.29 -10.43 12.48
C LEU A 112 -5.64 -11.80 12.64
N GLY A 113 -4.33 -11.90 12.42
CA GLY A 113 -3.61 -13.15 12.54
C GLY A 113 -2.10 -13.04 12.35
N GLY A 114 -1.40 -14.14 12.62
CA GLY A 114 0.05 -14.26 12.50
C GLY A 114 0.84 -13.78 13.74
N PRO A 115 2.16 -13.57 13.60
CA PRO A 115 3.06 -13.35 14.72
C PRO A 115 3.06 -11.90 15.26
N ALA A 116 2.57 -10.92 14.50
CA ALA A 116 2.43 -9.55 14.99
C ALA A 116 1.55 -9.50 16.24
N LYS A 117 1.99 -8.74 17.25
CA LYS A 117 1.25 -8.55 18.52
C LYS A 117 0.75 -7.13 18.73
N ARG A 118 1.21 -6.18 17.90
CA ARG A 118 0.85 -4.76 17.95
C ARG A 118 0.06 -4.37 16.68
N PRO A 119 -0.91 -3.46 16.78
CA PRO A 119 -1.63 -2.97 15.62
C PRO A 119 -0.69 -2.24 14.66
N LEU A 120 -0.99 -2.31 13.37
CA LEU A 120 -0.31 -1.54 12.33
C LEU A 120 -0.77 -0.07 12.41
N PRO A 121 0.14 0.92 12.42
CA PRO A 121 -0.26 2.32 12.43
C PRO A 121 -1.12 2.68 11.21
N VAL A 122 -2.15 3.49 11.46
CA VAL A 122 -3.12 3.94 10.46
C VAL A 122 -3.13 5.46 10.41
N PHE A 123 -3.18 6.00 9.21
CA PHE A 123 -3.15 7.43 8.96
C PHE A 123 -4.50 7.87 8.37
N PRO A 124 -5.16 8.90 8.94
CA PRO A 124 -6.39 9.43 8.39
C PRO A 124 -6.19 9.85 6.93
N ALA A 125 -7.00 9.28 6.03
CA ALA A 125 -6.95 9.54 4.60
C ALA A 125 -8.29 10.10 4.11
N ARG A 126 -8.25 11.15 3.28
CA ARG A 126 -9.43 11.83 2.74
C ARG A 126 -9.24 12.15 1.27
N LEU A 127 -10.25 11.83 0.46
CA LEU A 127 -10.32 12.29 -0.92
C LEU A 127 -10.83 13.74 -0.97
N ALA A 128 -10.03 14.64 -1.54
CA ALA A 128 -10.37 16.04 -1.78
C ALA A 128 -10.26 16.34 -3.29
N GLY A 129 -11.36 16.16 -4.02
CA GLY A 129 -11.38 16.29 -5.48
C GLY A 129 -10.50 15.23 -6.15
N ARG A 130 -9.39 15.66 -6.78
CA ARG A 130 -8.38 14.77 -7.40
C ARG A 130 -7.11 14.63 -6.56
N ARG A 131 -7.18 14.98 -5.29
CA ARG A 131 -6.08 14.87 -4.33
C ARG A 131 -6.47 13.88 -3.23
N LEU A 132 -5.54 13.02 -2.87
CA LEU A 132 -5.66 12.20 -1.66
C LEU A 132 -4.80 12.83 -0.58
N GLU A 133 -5.45 13.27 0.50
CA GLU A 133 -4.82 13.85 1.68
C GLU A 133 -4.65 12.79 2.75
N ILE A 134 -3.44 12.65 3.30
CA ILE A 134 -3.09 11.70 4.36
C ILE A 134 -2.44 12.49 5.50
N ARG A 135 -2.97 12.38 6.71
CA ARG A 135 -2.42 13.04 7.90
C ARG A 135 -1.54 12.06 8.67
N LEU A 136 -0.30 12.48 8.96
CA LEU A 136 0.68 11.68 9.69
C LEU A 136 0.48 11.73 11.21
N GLU A 137 -0.44 12.56 11.70
CA GLU A 137 -0.83 12.61 13.11
C GLU A 137 -1.63 11.36 13.49
N GLY A 138 -0.99 10.43 14.19
CA GLY A 138 -1.65 9.20 14.63
C GLY A 138 -0.74 8.00 14.89
N GLU A 139 0.53 8.18 15.28
CA GLU A 139 1.27 7.06 15.87
C GLU A 139 0.53 6.64 17.16
N PRO A 140 -0.09 5.44 17.22
CA PRO A 140 -0.64 4.97 18.47
C PRO A 140 0.53 4.75 19.44
N SER A 141 0.47 5.45 20.57
CA SER A 141 1.38 5.30 21.70
C SER A 141 1.39 3.85 22.20
#